data_AF-A0A2M7YN15-F1
#
_entry.id   AF-A0A2M7YN15-F1
#
_cell.length_a   1.000
_cell.length_b   1.000
_cell.length_c   1.000
_cell.angle_alpha   90.00
_cell.angle_beta   90.00
_cell.angle_gamma   90.00
#
_symmetry.space_group_name_H-M   'P 1'
#
loop_
_entity.id
_entity.type
_entity.pdbx_description
1 polymer ?
#
loop_
_entity_poly.entity_id
_entity_poly.type
_entity_poly.pdbx_seq_one_letter_code
_entity_poly.pdbx_strand_id
1 'polypeptide(L)'
;MSLQEETISNLISEIDKYSDFSDEDKNIWKERIKIMPPEYVLFLLDLFENSPEDIRWLNQNIKEKEKILENRDKQAWQKLLEEEKQYLGKLNR
;
A
#
# COMPACT_ATOMS: atom_id res chain seq x y z
N MET A 1 -19.86 -16.55 -5.04
CA MET A 1 -18.65 -15.96 -4.43
C MET A 1 -19.03 -15.47 -3.05
N SER A 2 -18.13 -15.62 -2.08
CA SER A 2 -18.28 -14.95 -0.79
C SER A 2 -18.07 -13.44 -0.94
N LEU A 3 -18.60 -12.64 -0.01
CA LEU A 3 -18.37 -11.18 0.01
C LEU A 3 -16.87 -10.84 0.03
N GLN A 4 -16.07 -11.67 0.70
CA GLN A 4 -14.63 -11.52 0.74
C GLN A 4 -13.97 -11.78 -0.62
N GLU A 5 -14.37 -12.84 -1.33
CA GLU A 5 -13.86 -13.15 -2.68
C GLU A 5 -14.20 -12.03 -3.68
N GLU A 6 -15.41 -11.49 -3.60
CA GLU A 6 -15.84 -10.36 -4.43
C GLU A 6 -15.02 -9.10 -4.14
N THR A 7 -14.83 -8.77 -2.86
CA THR A 7 -14.01 -7.62 -2.45
C THR A 7 -12.57 -7.75 -2.93
N ILE A 8 -11.98 -8.95 -2.78
CA ILE A 8 -10.62 -9.22 -3.28
C ILE A 8 -10.56 -9.05 -4.80
N SER A 9 -11.54 -9.59 -5.54
CA SER A 9 -11.61 -9.45 -7.00
C SER A 9 -11.70 -7.99 -7.45
N ASN A 10 -12.49 -7.18 -6.74
CA ASN A 10 -12.61 -5.75 -7.02
C ASN A 10 -11.29 -5.03 -6.74
N LEU A 11 -10.65 -5.30 -5.60
CA LEU A 11 -9.37 -4.69 -5.25
C LEU A 11 -8.25 -5.06 -6.24
N ILE A 12 -8.20 -6.32 -6.70
CA ILE A 12 -7.26 -6.75 -7.76
C ILE A 12 -7.49 -5.92 -9.03
N SER A 13 -8.75 -5.69 -9.39
CA SER A 13 -9.11 -4.90 -10.57
C SER A 13 -8.69 -3.44 -10.43
N GLU A 14 -8.85 -2.84 -9.24
CA GLU A 14 -8.37 -1.49 -8.97
C GLU A 14 -6.83 -1.40 -9.01
N ILE A 15 -6.11 -2.35 -8.41
CA ILE A 15 -4.64 -2.43 -8.48
C ILE A 15 -4.16 -2.44 -9.94
N ASP A 16 -4.85 -3.17 -10.82
CA ASP A 16 -4.45 -3.28 -12.23
C ASP A 16 -4.59 -1.97 -13.01
N LYS A 17 -5.49 -1.07 -12.58
CA LYS A 17 -5.68 0.25 -13.19
C LYS A 17 -4.55 1.24 -12.89
N TYR A 18 -3.72 1.01 -11.87
CA TYR A 18 -2.60 1.90 -11.55
C TYR A 18 -1.49 1.74 -12.61
N SER A 19 -1.42 2.69 -13.54
CA SER A 19 -0.46 2.68 -14.66
C SER A 19 0.99 2.91 -14.24
N ASP A 20 1.17 3.52 -13.08
CA ASP A 20 2.44 3.94 -12.48
C ASP A 20 3.01 2.91 -11.50
N PHE A 21 2.28 1.81 -11.27
CA PHE A 21 2.77 0.64 -10.55
C PHE A 21 3.46 -0.29 -11.56
N SER A 22 4.65 -0.77 -11.21
CA SER A 22 5.29 -1.85 -11.98
C SER A 22 4.50 -3.16 -11.84
N ASP A 23 4.75 -4.11 -12.73
CA ASP A 23 4.16 -5.46 -12.62
C ASP A 23 4.56 -6.12 -11.30
N GLU A 24 5.77 -5.87 -10.82
CA GLU A 24 6.25 -6.33 -9.52
C GLU A 24 5.45 -5.71 -8.36
N ASP A 25 5.22 -4.40 -8.39
CA ASP A 25 4.42 -3.70 -7.38
C ASP A 25 3.00 -4.28 -7.33
N LYS A 26 2.36 -4.45 -8.49
CA LYS A 26 1.02 -5.05 -8.61
C LYS A 26 0.98 -6.47 -8.03
N ASN A 27 1.97 -7.29 -8.36
CA ASN A 27 2.05 -8.65 -7.84
C ASN A 27 2.24 -8.69 -6.32
N ILE A 28 3.09 -7.83 -5.76
CA ILE A 28 3.28 -7.70 -4.31
C ILE A 28 1.95 -7.36 -3.62
N TRP A 29 1.21 -6.38 -4.14
CA TRP A 29 -0.12 -6.03 -3.61
C TRP A 29 -1.08 -7.22 -3.67
N LYS A 30 -1.17 -7.89 -4.82
CA LYS A 30 -2.05 -9.05 -5.02
C LYS A 30 -1.72 -10.23 -4.10
N GLU A 31 -0.46 -10.46 -3.77
CA GLU A 31 -0.09 -11.50 -2.80
C GLU A 31 -0.41 -11.09 -1.36
N ARG A 32 -0.21 -9.82 -1.01
CA ARG A 32 -0.48 -9.33 0.36
C ARG A 32 -1.96 -9.36 0.71
N ILE A 33 -2.85 -8.96 -0.21
CA ILE A 33 -4.29 -8.92 0.08
C ILE A 33 -4.87 -10.31 0.36
N LYS A 34 -4.27 -11.39 -0.16
CA LYS A 34 -4.73 -12.78 0.06
C LYS A 34 -4.58 -13.24 1.51
N ILE A 35 -3.65 -12.64 2.25
CA ILE A 35 -3.38 -12.98 3.65
C ILE A 35 -3.95 -11.95 4.64
N MET A 36 -4.63 -10.91 4.14
CA MET A 36 -5.20 -9.88 4.99
C MET A 36 -6.58 -10.29 5.54
N PRO A 37 -6.91 -9.87 6.78
CA PRO A 37 -8.27 -9.90 7.29
C PRO A 37 -9.26 -9.18 6.35
N PRO A 38 -10.50 -9.68 6.19
CA PRO A 38 -11.50 -9.11 5.28
C PRO A 38 -11.73 -7.60 5.46
N GLU A 39 -11.76 -7.13 6.70
CA GLU A 39 -11.98 -5.73 7.06
C GLU A 39 -10.88 -4.81 6.52
N TYR A 40 -9.64 -5.29 6.43
CA TYR A 40 -8.53 -4.51 5.87
C TYR A 40 -8.55 -4.52 4.34
N VAL A 41 -9.03 -5.59 3.72
CA VAL A 41 -9.24 -5.63 2.26
C VAL A 41 -10.32 -4.63 1.85
N LEU A 42 -11.42 -4.54 2.60
CA LEU A 42 -12.47 -3.55 2.36
C LEU A 42 -11.95 -2.11 2.52
N PHE A 43 -11.18 -1.85 3.57
CA PHE A 43 -10.56 -0.54 3.78
C PHE A 43 -9.57 -0.19 2.65
N LEU A 44 -8.76 -1.14 2.20
CA LEU A 44 -7.85 -0.92 1.08
C LEU A 44 -8.60 -0.67 -0.22
N LEU A 45 -9.69 -1.38 -0.49
CA LEU A 45 -10.52 -1.12 -1.67
C LEU A 45 -10.99 0.34 -1.69
N ASP A 46 -11.52 0.85 -0.57
CA ASP A 46 -11.93 2.25 -0.44
C ASP A 46 -10.77 3.22 -0.72
N LEU A 47 -9.56 2.95 -0.19
CA LEU A 47 -8.39 3.78 -0.47
C LEU A 47 -7.95 3.74 -1.94
N PHE A 48 -8.00 2.58 -2.58
CA PHE A 48 -7.64 2.43 -4.00
C PHE A 48 -8.61 3.17 -4.92
N GLU A 49 -9.90 3.24 -4.57
CA GLU A 49 -10.94 3.93 -5.31
C GLU A 49 -10.94 5.45 -5.06
N ASN A 50 -10.75 5.86 -3.81
CA ASN A 50 -11.04 7.24 -3.38
C ASN A 50 -9.79 8.06 -3.03
N SER A 51 -8.65 7.43 -2.77
CA SER A 51 -7.41 8.09 -2.32
C SER A 51 -6.17 7.62 -3.10
N PRO A 52 -6.12 7.78 -4.43
CA PRO A 52 -5.04 7.24 -5.24
C PRO A 52 -3.65 7.82 -4.91
N GLU A 53 -3.57 9.07 -4.48
CA GLU A 53 -2.30 9.68 -4.07
C GLU A 53 -1.76 9.06 -2.77
N ASP A 54 -2.63 8.71 -1.83
CA ASP A 54 -2.24 8.03 -0.60
C ASP A 54 -1.73 6.62 -0.89
N ILE A 55 -2.35 5.93 -1.86
CA ILE A 55 -1.90 4.61 -2.34
C ILE A 55 -0.55 4.69 -3.05
N ARG A 56 -0.34 5.70 -3.90
CA ARG A 56 0.98 5.94 -4.53
C ARG A 56 2.05 6.18 -3.47
N TRP A 57 1.76 7.05 -2.51
CA TRP A 57 2.69 7.34 -1.42
C TRP A 57 2.98 6.10 -0.59
N LEU A 58 1.96 5.32 -0.23
CA LEU A 58 2.09 4.09 0.54
C LEU A 58 2.96 3.05 -0.18
N ASN A 59 2.75 2.88 -1.49
CA ASN A 59 3.55 1.98 -2.31
C ASN A 59 5.04 2.37 -2.29
N GLN A 60 5.36 3.66 -2.46
CA GLN A 60 6.75 4.14 -2.39
C GLN A 60 7.35 3.98 -1.00
N ASN A 61 6.61 4.36 0.05
CA ASN A 61 7.04 4.24 1.44
C ASN A 61 7.37 2.77 1.81
N ILE A 62 6.56 1.81 1.35
CA ILE A 62 6.83 0.38 1.53
C ILE A 62 8.15 -0.03 0.86
N LYS A 63 8.35 0.37 -0.41
CA LYS A 63 9.56 0.02 -1.18
C LYS A 63 10.82 0.61 -0.54
N GLU A 64 10.74 1.84 -0.06
CA GLU A 64 11.85 2.47 0.66
C GLU A 64 12.16 1.76 1.98
N LYS A 65 11.14 1.35 2.73
CA LYS A 65 11.33 0.53 3.95
C LYS A 65 12.05 -0.78 3.65
N GLU A 66 11.63 -1.50 2.62
CA GLU A 66 12.24 -2.77 2.23
C GLU A 66 13.71 -2.58 1.86
N LYS A 67 14.01 -1.60 1.01
CA LYS A 67 15.39 -1.28 0.61
C LYS A 67 16.27 -0.89 1.81
N ILE A 68 15.75 -0.12 2.76
CA ILE A 68 16.49 0.27 3.96
C ILE A 68 16.76 -0.93 4.86
N LEU A 69 15.76 -1.81 5.03
CA LEU A 69 15.88 -3.01 5.85
C LEU A 69 16.91 -3.99 5.28
N GLU A 70 16.94 -4.18 3.96
CA GLU A 70 17.96 -4.99 3.29
C GLU A 70 19.38 -4.47 3.57
N ASN A 71 19.56 -3.15 3.56
CA ASN A 71 20.85 -2.51 3.81
C ASN A 71 21.16 -2.29 5.30
N ARG A 72 20.21 -2.59 6.20
CA ARG A 72 20.29 -2.37 7.65
C ARG A 72 20.67 -0.93 8.02
N ASP A 73 20.29 0.04 7.21
CA ASP A 73 20.65 1.45 7.39
C ASP A 73 19.73 2.12 8.42
N LYS A 74 20.21 2.14 9.67
CA LYS A 74 19.46 2.74 10.79
C LYS A 74 19.22 4.24 10.63
N GLN A 75 20.14 4.98 9.98
CA GLN A 75 19.99 6.42 9.82
C GLN A 75 18.93 6.74 8.76
N ALA A 76 18.96 6.03 7.64
CA ALA A 76 17.92 6.11 6.62
C ALA A 76 16.54 5.73 7.19
N TRP A 77 16.48 4.68 8.03
CA TRP A 77 15.25 4.27 8.70
C TRP A 77 14.65 5.38 9.57
N GLN A 78 15.47 6.02 10.40
CA GLN A 78 15.01 7.12 11.26
C GLN A 78 14.49 8.31 10.45
N LYS A 79 15.19 8.66 9.36
CA LYS A 79 14.77 9.74 8.47
C LYS A 79 13.42 9.44 7.83
N LEU A 80 13.25 8.23 7.29
CA LEU A 80 12.00 7.81 6.66
C LEU A 80 10.82 7.86 7.64
N LEU A 81 11.01 7.37 8.87
CA LEU A 81 9.96 7.41 9.89
C LEU A 81 9.54 8.83 10.27
N GLU A 82 10.47 9.80 10.23
CA GLU A 82 10.15 11.20 10.49
C GLU A 82 9.33 11.81 9.35
N GLU A 83 9.71 11.54 8.09
CA GLU A 83 8.97 11.95 6.91
C GLU A 83 7.55 11.35 6.88
N GLU A 84 7.43 10.06 7.23
CA GLU A 84 6.15 9.36 7.37
C GLU A 84 5.26 10.01 8.44
N LYS A 85 5.79 10.31 9.63
CA LYS A 85 5.03 11.01 10.68
C LYS A 85 4.52 12.36 10.21
N GLN A 86 5.35 13.12 9.48
CA GLN A 86 4.96 14.43 8.96
C GLN A 86 3.88 14.34 7.90
N TYR A 87 3.95 13.33 7.02
CA TYR A 87 2.93 13.07 6.02
C TYR A 87 1.60 12.68 6.66
N LEU A 88 1.60 11.67 7.54
CA LEU A 88 0.40 11.22 8.25
C LEU A 88 -0.22 12.31 9.13
N GLY A 89 0.61 13.18 9.74
CA GLY A 89 0.13 14.33 10.50
C GLY A 89 -0.63 15.37 9.66
N LYS A 90 -0.43 15.42 8.34
CA LYS A 90 -1.18 16.29 7.43
C LYS A 90 -2.53 15.70 7.03
N LEU A 91 -2.66 14.38 7.01
CA LEU A 91 -3.92 13.67 6.69
C LEU A 91 -4.95 13.76 7.84
N ASN A 92 -4.51 14.04 9.07
CA ASN A 92 -5.36 14.21 10.26
C ASN A 92 -5.85 15.66 10.49
N ARG A 93 -5.78 16.55 9.49
CA ARG A 93 -6.22 17.96 9.57
C ARG A 93 -7.28 18.25 8.51
#